data_AF-A0A534ZHW0-F1
#
_entry.id   AF-A0A534ZHW0-F1
#
_cell.length_a   1.000
_cell.length_b   1.000
_cell.length_c   1.000
_cell.angle_alpha   90.00
_cell.angle_beta   90.00
_cell.angle_gamma   90.00
#
_symmetry.space_group_name_H-M   'P 1'
#
loop_
_entity.id
_entity.type
_entity.pdbx_description
1 polymer ?
#
loop_
_entity_poly.entity_id
_entity_poly.type
_entity_poly.pdbx_seq_one_letter_code
_entity_poly.pdbx_strand_id
1 'polypeptide(L)'
;MRTLVIKTALALVVALPALGAAETTIAWDEADKHVGEEATVEGLVVGVHCSPLSCLLAFEPTYNRFTAVVEARSFDTLPPAELERRYRGKRVLVHGTIRRNDGKPEIEVASPEALTLAGTRRREERGPDNATRAQAEATQRLADVLTRIEDLTERLAGVEERMDALLAQMEQRNAALAAAESNQGPPPPAAGGAPPPAYQALRSVKRGMSTADVQRLAGPPQYAQSNGGGWTTWYYDDGRTVSFDARGRVQALSGFATR
;
A
#
# COMPACT_ATOMS: atom_id res chain seq x y z
N MET A 1 38.56 -76.91 31.82
CA MET A 1 37.71 -76.66 30.63
C MET A 1 36.29 -76.42 31.15
N ARG A 2 35.79 -75.17 31.11
CA ARG A 2 34.80 -74.67 30.11
C ARG A 2 33.49 -75.50 30.16
N THR A 3 32.28 -74.99 30.45
CA THR A 3 31.70 -73.64 30.29
C THR A 3 30.37 -73.55 31.05
N LEU A 4 30.05 -72.35 31.55
CA LEU A 4 28.75 -71.90 32.08
C LEU A 4 27.61 -72.02 31.05
N VAL A 5 26.37 -72.22 31.53
CA VAL A 5 25.14 -71.74 30.87
C VAL A 5 24.37 -70.87 31.88
N ILE A 6 24.53 -69.54 31.76
CA ILE A 6 23.75 -68.55 32.49
C ILE A 6 22.42 -68.37 31.76
N LYS A 7 21.32 -68.55 32.50
CA LYS A 7 19.96 -68.17 32.09
C LYS A 7 19.84 -66.65 32.16
N THR A 8 19.82 -65.99 31.01
CA THR A 8 19.54 -64.56 30.87
C THR A 8 18.06 -64.28 31.11
N ALA A 9 17.75 -63.58 32.20
CA ALA A 9 16.46 -62.93 32.41
C ALA A 9 16.48 -61.57 31.71
N LEU A 10 15.53 -61.37 30.79
CA LEU A 10 15.34 -60.17 30.01
C LEU A 10 14.62 -59.12 30.89
N ALA A 11 15.35 -58.11 31.36
CA ALA A 11 14.79 -56.96 32.06
C ALA A 11 14.24 -55.96 31.03
N LEU A 12 12.91 -55.81 31.00
CA LEU A 12 12.19 -54.83 30.20
C LEU A 12 12.33 -53.46 30.87
N VAL A 13 13.27 -52.64 30.40
CA VAL A 13 13.38 -51.23 30.80
C VAL A 13 12.29 -50.46 30.05
N VAL A 14 11.23 -50.10 30.76
CA VAL A 14 10.21 -49.17 30.26
C VAL A 14 10.84 -47.78 30.26
N ALA A 15 11.23 -47.30 29.08
CA ALA A 15 11.60 -45.92 28.87
C ALA A 15 10.33 -45.06 29.02
N LEU A 16 10.22 -44.33 30.14
CA LEU A 16 9.23 -43.27 30.27
C LEU A 16 9.50 -42.22 29.18
N PRO A 17 8.54 -41.91 28.30
CA PRO A 17 8.68 -40.71 27.49
C PRO A 17 8.58 -39.53 28.47
N ALA A 18 9.64 -38.73 28.54
CA ALA A 18 9.56 -37.42 29.16
C ALA A 18 8.42 -36.67 28.46
N LEU A 19 7.30 -36.48 29.17
CA LEU A 19 6.26 -35.56 28.75
C LEU A 19 6.94 -34.19 28.61
N GLY A 20 7.18 -33.77 27.38
CA GLY A 20 7.57 -32.40 27.09
C GLY A 20 6.49 -31.51 27.68
N ALA A 21 6.81 -30.82 28.78
CA ALA A 21 5.96 -29.78 29.31
C ALA A 21 5.71 -28.82 28.15
N ALA A 22 4.44 -28.63 27.78
CA ALA A 22 4.07 -27.59 26.85
C ALA A 22 4.55 -26.27 27.45
N GLU A 23 5.63 -25.73 26.91
CA GLU A 23 6.28 -24.51 27.38
C GLU A 23 5.26 -23.37 27.25
N THR A 24 4.59 -23.04 28.35
CA THR A 24 3.49 -22.09 28.33
C THR A 24 4.06 -20.70 28.15
N THR A 25 3.78 -20.11 26.99
CA THR A 25 4.19 -18.73 26.69
C THR A 25 3.08 -17.78 27.13
N ILE A 26 3.39 -16.90 28.07
CA ILE A 26 2.46 -15.92 28.63
C ILE A 26 2.90 -14.50 28.29
N ALA A 27 1.97 -13.54 28.28
CA ALA A 27 2.34 -12.13 28.12
C ALA A 27 2.98 -11.57 29.39
N TRP A 28 3.92 -10.63 29.25
CA TRP A 28 4.63 -10.01 30.38
C TRP A 28 3.71 -9.36 31.42
N ASP A 29 2.55 -8.86 31.01
CA ASP A 29 1.57 -8.23 31.89
C ASP A 29 0.70 -9.24 32.66
N GLU A 30 0.82 -10.53 32.35
CA GLU A 30 0.17 -11.62 33.08
C GLU A 30 1.09 -12.31 34.09
N ALA A 31 2.41 -12.06 34.04
CA ALA A 31 3.42 -12.75 34.85
C ALA A 31 3.12 -12.76 36.35
N ASP A 32 2.48 -11.72 36.88
CA ASP A 32 2.11 -11.63 38.31
C ASP A 32 1.17 -12.76 38.77
N LYS A 33 0.32 -13.26 37.86
CA LYS A 33 -0.61 -14.36 38.11
C LYS A 33 0.07 -15.74 38.12
N HIS A 34 1.29 -15.82 37.61
CA HIS A 34 2.04 -17.05 37.40
C HIS A 34 3.30 -17.14 38.30
N VAL A 35 3.34 -16.36 39.38
CA VAL A 35 4.45 -16.44 40.35
C VAL A 35 4.52 -17.84 40.96
N GLY A 36 5.71 -18.42 40.93
CA GLY A 36 6.01 -19.79 41.35
C GLY A 36 6.04 -20.80 40.21
N GLU A 37 5.56 -20.42 39.02
CA GLU A 37 5.54 -21.29 37.84
C GLU A 37 6.80 -21.10 36.98
N GLU A 38 7.18 -22.17 36.28
CA GLU A 38 8.18 -22.12 35.22
C GLU A 38 7.47 -21.90 33.88
N ALA A 39 7.76 -20.78 33.23
CA ALA A 39 7.05 -20.34 32.03
C ALA A 39 7.96 -19.50 31.13
N THR A 40 7.49 -19.25 29.92
CA THR A 40 8.14 -18.33 28.99
C THR A 40 7.33 -17.04 28.90
N VAL A 41 7.94 -15.93 29.30
CA VAL A 41 7.30 -14.62 29.30
C VAL A 41 7.67 -13.88 28.02
N GLU A 42 6.68 -13.50 27.23
CA GLU A 42 6.86 -12.71 26.02
C GLU A 42 6.56 -11.23 26.26
N GLY A 43 7.42 -10.34 25.74
CA GLY A 43 7.12 -8.91 25.73
C GLY A 43 8.12 -8.05 24.97
N LEU A 44 7.79 -6.77 24.82
CA LEU A 44 8.69 -5.75 24.25
C LEU A 44 9.56 -5.18 25.35
N VAL A 45 10.88 -5.24 25.21
CA VAL A 45 11.80 -4.58 26.15
C VAL A 45 11.84 -3.09 25.83
N VAL A 46 11.38 -2.25 26.75
CA VAL A 46 11.33 -0.79 26.56
C VAL A 46 12.58 -0.08 27.10
N GLY A 47 13.32 -0.73 28.01
CA GLY A 47 14.58 -0.22 28.52
C GLY A 47 15.42 -1.29 29.21
N VAL A 48 16.74 -1.09 29.22
CA VAL A 48 17.67 -1.87 30.02
C VAL A 48 18.41 -0.93 30.95
N HIS A 49 18.45 -1.27 32.24
CA HIS A 49 19.20 -0.51 33.23
C HIS A 49 20.22 -1.42 33.90
N CYS A 50 21.50 -1.08 33.79
CA CYS A 50 22.59 -1.88 34.35
C CYS A 50 23.28 -1.16 35.50
N SER A 51 23.54 -1.91 36.56
CA SER A 51 24.39 -1.58 37.69
C SER A 51 25.56 -2.57 37.76
N PRO A 52 26.56 -2.36 38.63
CA PRO A 52 27.60 -3.36 38.87
C PRO A 52 27.09 -4.72 39.36
N LEU A 53 25.88 -4.78 39.92
CA LEU A 53 25.33 -6.00 40.53
C LEU A 53 24.36 -6.75 39.60
N SER A 54 23.65 -6.04 38.75
CA SER A 54 22.65 -6.62 37.84
C SER A 54 22.24 -5.67 36.73
N CYS A 55 21.69 -6.24 35.66
CA CYS A 55 20.99 -5.55 34.60
C CYS A 55 19.50 -5.93 34.60
N LEU A 56 18.63 -4.92 34.58
CA LEU A 56 17.18 -5.08 34.55
C LEU A 56 16.67 -4.77 33.14
N LEU A 57 16.03 -5.74 32.50
CA LEU A 57 15.28 -5.55 31.27
C LEU A 57 13.82 -5.31 31.64
N ALA A 58 13.31 -4.12 31.32
CA ALA A 58 11.95 -3.72 31.65
C ALA A 58 11.03 -3.78 30.44
N PHE A 59 9.78 -4.16 30.71
CA PHE A 59 8.71 -4.29 29.72
C PHE A 59 7.70 -3.14 29.79
N GLU A 60 7.91 -2.23 30.76
CA GLU A 60 7.18 -0.98 30.89
C GLU A 60 8.09 0.12 31.48
N PRO A 61 7.79 1.42 31.26
CA PRO A 61 8.73 2.52 31.54
C PRO A 61 9.10 2.76 33.02
N THR A 62 8.27 2.30 33.96
CA THR A 62 8.39 2.58 35.40
C THR A 62 9.17 1.51 36.18
N TYR A 63 9.52 0.38 35.57
CA TYR A 63 10.29 -0.74 36.16
C TYR A 63 9.63 -1.38 37.41
N ASN A 64 8.33 -1.19 37.59
CA ASN A 64 7.55 -1.68 38.74
C ASN A 64 6.75 -2.95 38.44
N ARG A 65 6.63 -3.33 37.16
CA ARG A 65 5.99 -4.61 36.76
C ARG A 65 7.05 -5.67 36.47
N PHE A 66 6.72 -6.63 35.61
CA PHE A 66 7.63 -7.71 35.26
C PHE A 66 8.98 -7.20 34.75
N THR A 67 10.06 -7.73 35.33
CA THR A 67 11.43 -7.48 34.89
C THR A 67 12.21 -8.77 34.73
N ALA A 68 13.00 -8.86 33.66
CA ALA A 68 13.99 -9.91 33.52
C ALA A 68 15.34 -9.40 34.05
N VAL A 69 15.97 -10.19 34.92
CA VAL A 69 17.14 -9.77 35.71
C VAL A 69 18.34 -10.61 35.29
N VAL A 70 19.39 -9.96 34.79
CA VAL A 70 20.69 -10.60 34.58
C VAL A 70 21.58 -10.19 35.75
N GLU A 71 21.96 -11.15 36.60
CA GLU A 71 22.87 -10.89 37.72
C GLU A 71 24.34 -10.82 37.27
N ALA A 72 25.19 -10.20 38.08
CA ALA A 72 26.63 -10.07 37.82
C ALA A 72 27.32 -11.43 37.56
N ARG A 73 26.86 -12.51 38.20
CA ARG A 73 27.36 -13.87 37.98
C ARG A 73 27.17 -14.39 36.54
N SER A 74 26.26 -13.77 35.79
CA SER A 74 25.97 -14.11 34.39
C SER A 74 26.56 -13.12 33.40
N PHE A 75 27.31 -12.09 33.84
CA PHE A 75 27.89 -11.10 32.93
C PHE A 75 28.94 -11.65 31.97
N ASP A 76 29.56 -12.79 32.30
CA ASP A 76 30.50 -13.46 31.39
C ASP A 76 29.80 -14.00 30.13
N THR A 77 28.54 -14.45 30.26
CA THR A 77 27.74 -15.00 29.15
C THR A 77 26.75 -13.98 28.57
N LEU A 78 26.31 -13.03 29.39
CA LEU A 78 25.40 -11.95 29.05
C LEU A 78 26.02 -10.59 29.43
N PRO A 79 26.99 -10.09 28.66
CA PRO A 79 27.71 -8.87 29.01
C PRO A 79 26.78 -7.65 29.04
N PRO A 80 26.85 -6.77 30.08
CA PRO A 80 26.02 -5.57 30.19
C PRO A 80 26.01 -4.68 28.93
N ALA A 81 27.17 -4.53 28.28
CA ALA A 81 27.33 -3.73 27.07
C ALA A 81 26.52 -4.25 25.86
N GLU A 82 26.18 -5.54 25.86
CA GLU A 82 25.41 -6.19 24.80
C GLU A 82 23.91 -6.12 25.02
N LEU A 83 23.46 -6.12 26.28
CA LEU A 83 22.05 -6.26 26.64
C LEU A 83 21.18 -5.11 26.08
N GLU A 84 21.58 -3.86 26.34
CA GLU A 84 20.87 -2.67 25.84
C GLU A 84 20.79 -2.68 24.31
N ARG A 85 21.93 -2.91 23.64
CA ARG A 85 22.02 -2.89 22.17
C ARG A 85 21.20 -4.00 21.51
N ARG A 86 21.17 -5.19 22.11
CA ARG A 86 20.55 -6.38 21.52
C ARG A 86 19.05 -6.46 21.77
N TYR A 87 18.60 -6.03 22.95
CA TYR A 87 17.22 -6.30 23.38
C TYR A 87 16.34 -5.06 23.45
N ARG A 88 16.88 -3.85 23.64
CA ARG A 88 16.04 -2.65 23.71
C ARG A 88 15.24 -2.44 22.41
N GLY A 89 13.94 -2.22 22.56
CA GLY A 89 12.99 -2.08 21.46
C GLY A 89 12.70 -3.37 20.70
N LYS A 90 13.12 -4.54 21.22
CA LYS A 90 12.85 -5.86 20.62
C LYS A 90 11.84 -6.64 21.44
N ARG A 91 11.04 -7.45 20.75
CA ARG A 91 10.23 -8.49 21.40
C ARG A 91 11.11 -9.69 21.74
N VAL A 92 11.06 -10.08 23.01
CA VAL A 92 11.86 -11.16 23.56
C VAL A 92 10.97 -12.23 24.20
N LEU A 93 11.53 -13.42 24.34
CA LEU A 93 11.01 -14.53 25.13
C LEU A 93 11.98 -14.72 26.29
N VAL A 94 11.47 -14.66 27.51
CA VAL A 94 12.22 -14.84 28.76
C VAL A 94 11.75 -16.12 29.42
N HIS A 95 12.59 -17.14 29.42
CA HIS A 95 12.25 -18.44 30.01
C HIS A 95 12.83 -18.56 31.42
N GLY A 96 12.03 -19.08 32.35
CA GLY A 96 12.50 -19.44 33.68
C GLY A 96 11.37 -19.46 34.72
N THR A 97 11.75 -19.62 35.98
CA THR A 97 10.80 -19.54 37.09
C THR A 97 10.45 -18.09 37.39
N ILE A 98 9.15 -17.75 37.35
CA ILE A 98 8.67 -16.43 37.73
C ILE A 98 8.66 -16.35 39.26
N ARG A 99 9.52 -15.50 39.83
CA ARG A 99 9.62 -15.28 41.28
C ARG A 99 9.08 -13.92 41.66
N ARG A 100 8.60 -13.79 42.89
CA ARG A 100 8.27 -12.49 43.45
C ARG A 100 9.49 -11.94 44.18
N ASN A 101 9.97 -10.78 43.75
CA ASN A 101 11.09 -10.09 44.35
C ASN A 101 10.74 -8.61 44.48
N ASP A 102 11.00 -8.01 45.65
CA ASP A 102 10.64 -6.62 45.96
C ASP A 102 9.20 -6.22 45.56
N GLY A 103 8.25 -7.14 45.72
CA GLY A 103 6.84 -6.92 45.44
C GLY A 103 6.39 -7.09 43.98
N LYS A 104 7.30 -7.36 43.04
CA LYS A 104 6.99 -7.54 41.60
C LYS A 104 7.44 -8.91 41.07
N PRO A 105 6.85 -9.39 39.97
CA PRO A 105 7.30 -10.63 39.33
C PRO A 105 8.62 -10.41 38.57
N GLU A 106 9.56 -11.33 38.72
CA GLU A 106 10.87 -11.31 38.06
C GLU A 106 11.25 -12.71 37.55
N ILE A 107 12.01 -12.76 36.47
CA ILE A 107 12.76 -13.97 36.08
C ILE A 107 14.25 -13.62 36.10
N GLU A 108 15.03 -14.45 36.79
CA GLU A 108 16.49 -14.40 36.70
C GLU A 108 16.96 -15.11 35.43
N VAL A 109 17.66 -14.38 34.57
CA VAL A 109 18.20 -14.87 33.30
C VAL A 109 19.65 -15.29 33.53
N ALA A 110 19.84 -16.59 33.77
CA ALA A 110 21.16 -17.15 34.05
C ALA A 110 22.01 -17.43 32.80
N SER A 111 21.39 -17.59 31.62
CA SER A 111 22.06 -17.96 30.37
C SER A 111 21.42 -17.27 29.15
N PRO A 112 22.15 -17.17 28.01
CA PRO A 112 21.62 -16.56 26.79
C PRO A 112 20.40 -17.28 26.18
N GLU A 113 20.25 -18.57 26.44
CA GLU A 113 19.12 -19.38 25.97
C GLU A 113 17.83 -19.11 26.75
N ALA A 114 17.93 -18.59 27.98
CA ALA A 114 16.78 -18.10 28.74
C ALA A 114 16.26 -16.74 28.24
N LEU A 115 16.98 -16.05 27.33
CA LEU A 115 16.58 -14.75 26.79
C LEU A 115 16.78 -14.72 25.27
N THR A 116 15.70 -14.98 24.52
CA THR A 116 15.75 -15.07 23.05
C THR A 116 14.88 -14.02 22.39
N LEU A 117 15.15 -13.71 21.11
CA LEU A 117 14.30 -12.81 20.33
C LEU A 117 13.08 -13.59 19.82
N ALA A 118 11.86 -13.11 20.05
CA ALA A 118 10.63 -13.83 19.64
C ALA A 118 10.54 -14.10 18.12
N GLY A 119 11.31 -13.38 17.30
CA GLY A 119 11.39 -13.57 15.84
C GLY A 119 12.20 -14.78 15.37
N THR A 120 13.02 -15.41 16.22
CA THR A 120 13.79 -16.62 15.83
C THR A 120 12.90 -17.86 15.81
N ARG A 121 12.01 -18.06 16.81
CA ARG A 121 11.07 -19.19 16.81
C ARG A 121 10.02 -19.13 15.70
N ARG A 122 9.50 -17.94 15.36
CA ARG A 122 8.49 -17.80 14.29
C ARG A 122 9.02 -18.18 12.89
N ARG A 123 10.35 -18.16 12.68
CA ARG A 123 10.99 -18.62 11.44
C ARG A 123 11.19 -20.14 11.42
N GLU A 124 11.33 -20.77 12.57
CA GLU A 124 11.51 -22.23 12.72
C GLU A 124 10.16 -22.98 12.75
N GLU A 125 9.14 -22.44 13.41
CA GLU A 125 7.78 -23.00 13.43
C GLU A 125 7.04 -22.84 12.07
N ARG A 126 7.47 -21.86 11.27
CA ARG A 126 7.03 -21.63 9.90
C ARG A 126 7.91 -22.48 8.96
N GLY A 127 7.73 -23.80 9.04
CA GLY A 127 8.54 -24.81 8.35
C GLY A 127 8.56 -24.71 6.80
N PRO A 128 9.46 -25.47 6.12
CA PRO A 128 9.77 -25.40 4.68
C PRO A 128 8.56 -25.48 3.74
N ASP A 129 7.43 -26.05 4.21
CA ASP A 129 6.16 -26.18 3.51
C ASP A 129 5.53 -24.83 3.14
N ASN A 130 5.74 -23.79 3.94
CA ASN A 130 5.16 -22.48 3.66
C ASN A 130 5.99 -21.73 2.60
N ALA A 131 7.30 -21.95 2.55
CA ALA A 131 8.19 -21.37 1.56
C ALA A 131 7.97 -22.03 0.19
N THR A 132 7.80 -23.35 0.17
CA THR A 132 7.40 -24.08 -1.05
C THR A 132 6.00 -23.72 -1.52
N ARG A 133 5.02 -23.55 -0.62
CA ARG A 133 3.70 -23.01 -0.99
C ARG A 133 3.76 -21.59 -1.52
N ALA A 134 4.53 -20.70 -0.87
CA ALA A 134 4.71 -19.32 -1.34
C ALA A 134 5.40 -19.28 -2.72
N GLN A 135 6.35 -20.18 -2.96
CA GLN A 135 7.01 -20.31 -4.25
C GLN A 135 6.05 -20.87 -5.31
N ALA A 136 5.24 -21.88 -4.98
CA ALA A 136 4.20 -22.40 -5.87
C ALA A 136 3.14 -21.34 -6.21
N GLU A 137 2.69 -20.55 -5.23
CA GLU A 137 1.78 -19.41 -5.44
C GLU A 137 2.42 -18.35 -6.34
N ALA A 138 3.71 -18.05 -6.17
CA ALA A 138 4.42 -17.10 -7.01
C ALA A 138 4.53 -17.60 -8.46
N THR A 139 4.84 -18.89 -8.66
CA THR A 139 4.87 -19.51 -10.00
C THR A 139 3.48 -19.51 -10.64
N GLN A 140 2.43 -19.78 -9.85
CA GLN A 140 1.06 -19.78 -10.36
C GLN A 140 0.58 -18.37 -10.74
N ARG A 141 0.91 -17.35 -9.95
CA ARG A 141 0.65 -15.95 -10.32
C ARG A 141 1.37 -15.56 -11.60
N LEU A 142 2.60 -16.05 -11.81
CA LEU A 142 3.32 -15.78 -13.05
C LEU A 142 2.64 -16.44 -14.25
N ALA A 143 2.15 -17.68 -14.10
CA ALA A 143 1.38 -18.36 -15.14
C ALA A 143 0.09 -17.59 -15.48
N ASP A 144 -0.65 -17.13 -14.47
CA ASP A 144 -1.87 -16.33 -14.67
C ASP A 144 -1.58 -15.01 -15.42
N VAL A 145 -0.44 -14.36 -15.13
CA VAL A 145 -0.01 -13.16 -15.84
C VAL A 145 0.27 -13.46 -17.32
N LEU A 146 0.92 -14.58 -17.63
CA LEU A 146 1.19 -14.97 -19.02
C LEU A 146 -0.12 -15.21 -19.78
N THR A 147 -1.08 -15.93 -19.20
CA THR A 147 -2.41 -16.13 -19.79
C THR A 147 -3.15 -14.79 -19.99
N ARG A 148 -2.97 -13.83 -19.08
CA ARG A 148 -3.56 -12.49 -19.22
C ARG A 148 -2.94 -11.72 -20.39
N ILE A 149 -1.64 -11.87 -20.62
CA ILE A 149 -0.93 -11.23 -21.75
C ILE A 149 -1.43 -11.80 -23.08
N GLU A 150 -1.69 -13.11 -23.15
CA GLU A 150 -2.28 -13.75 -24.34
C GLU A 150 -3.68 -13.18 -24.65
N ASP A 151 -4.58 -13.11 -23.66
CA ASP A 151 -5.92 -12.51 -23.81
C ASP A 151 -5.84 -11.03 -24.23
N LEU A 152 -4.89 -10.27 -23.69
CA LEU A 152 -4.67 -8.87 -24.11
C LEU A 152 -4.22 -8.77 -25.57
N THR A 153 -3.39 -9.70 -26.03
CA THR A 153 -2.91 -9.73 -27.42
C THR A 153 -4.06 -10.02 -28.39
N GLU A 154 -4.92 -10.99 -28.07
CA GLU A 154 -6.10 -11.31 -28.87
C GLU A 154 -7.11 -10.15 -28.91
N ARG A 155 -7.31 -9.47 -27.77
CA ARG A 155 -8.15 -8.27 -27.71
C ARG A 155 -7.61 -7.13 -28.55
N LEU A 156 -6.30 -6.93 -28.59
CA LEU A 156 -5.67 -5.89 -29.41
C LEU A 156 -5.86 -6.18 -30.90
N ALA A 157 -5.68 -7.44 -31.34
CA ALA A 157 -5.97 -7.84 -32.71
C ALA A 157 -7.44 -7.55 -33.09
N GLY A 158 -8.38 -7.85 -32.19
CA GLY A 158 -9.79 -7.52 -32.41
C GLY A 158 -10.12 -6.01 -32.37
N VAL A 159 -9.26 -5.18 -31.77
CA VAL A 159 -9.41 -3.70 -31.79
C VAL A 159 -8.92 -3.15 -33.12
N GLU A 160 -7.83 -3.67 -33.68
CA GLU A 160 -7.32 -3.29 -34.99
C GLU A 160 -8.37 -3.56 -36.09
N GLU A 161 -8.99 -4.74 -36.10
CA GLU A 161 -10.04 -5.08 -37.07
C GLU A 161 -11.26 -4.15 -36.98
N ARG A 162 -11.66 -3.76 -35.76
CA ARG A 162 -12.76 -2.79 -35.56
C ARG A 162 -12.39 -1.39 -36.05
N MET A 163 -11.13 -0.98 -35.88
CA MET A 163 -10.64 0.31 -36.35
C MET A 163 -10.65 0.37 -37.88
N ASP A 164 -10.21 -0.70 -38.55
CA ASP A 164 -10.23 -0.80 -40.01
C ASP A 164 -11.67 -0.77 -40.56
N ALA A 165 -12.59 -1.49 -39.92
CA ALA A 165 -14.01 -1.47 -40.29
C ALA A 165 -14.62 -0.06 -40.14
N LEU A 166 -14.27 0.67 -39.08
CA LEU A 166 -14.72 2.05 -38.87
C LEU A 166 -14.18 3.00 -39.93
N LEU A 167 -12.90 2.86 -40.33
CA LEU A 167 -12.31 3.65 -41.40
C LEU A 167 -13.03 3.40 -42.73
N ALA A 168 -13.25 2.15 -43.10
CA ALA A 168 -14.00 1.79 -44.31
C ALA A 168 -15.42 2.38 -44.30
N GLN A 169 -16.11 2.34 -43.15
CA GLN A 169 -17.44 2.93 -43.01
C GLN A 169 -17.41 4.47 -43.18
N MET A 170 -16.38 5.14 -42.66
CA MET A 170 -16.21 6.59 -42.82
C MET A 170 -15.99 6.96 -44.29
N GLU A 171 -15.16 6.22 -45.01
CA GLU A 171 -14.91 6.43 -46.44
C GLU A 171 -16.19 6.24 -47.26
N GLN A 172 -16.94 5.17 -47.01
CA GLN A 172 -18.20 4.91 -47.69
C GLN A 172 -19.24 6.02 -47.41
N ARG A 173 -19.29 6.53 -46.17
CA ARG A 173 -20.16 7.66 -45.82
C ARG A 173 -19.75 8.94 -46.55
N ASN A 174 -18.46 9.24 -46.62
CA ASN A 174 -17.96 10.42 -47.35
C ASN A 174 -18.24 10.31 -48.85
N ALA A 175 -18.07 9.13 -49.44
CA ALA A 175 -18.41 8.89 -50.84
C ALA A 175 -19.91 9.06 -51.11
N ALA A 176 -20.77 8.61 -50.19
CA ALA A 176 -22.22 8.81 -50.29
C ALA A 176 -22.61 10.30 -50.18
N LEU A 177 -21.95 11.06 -49.30
CA LEU A 177 -22.14 12.51 -49.20
C LEU A 177 -21.70 13.23 -50.48
N ALA A 178 -20.53 12.88 -51.03
CA ALA A 178 -20.05 13.45 -52.30
C ALA A 178 -20.98 13.13 -53.48
N ALA A 179 -21.56 11.92 -53.52
CA ALA A 179 -22.56 11.54 -54.53
C ALA A 179 -23.90 12.26 -54.35
N ALA A 180 -24.28 12.59 -53.11
CA ALA A 180 -25.46 13.40 -52.82
C ALA A 180 -25.24 14.87 -53.23
N GLU A 181 -24.05 15.41 -52.99
CA GLU A 181 -23.66 16.76 -53.41
C GLU A 181 -23.58 16.88 -54.93
N SER A 182 -23.08 15.86 -55.64
CA SER A 182 -23.05 15.89 -57.11
C SER A 182 -24.43 15.77 -57.76
N ASN A 183 -25.39 15.13 -57.08
CA ASN A 183 -26.80 15.09 -57.49
C ASN A 183 -27.60 16.35 -57.10
N GLN A 184 -27.08 17.18 -56.20
CA GLN A 184 -27.60 18.52 -55.94
C GLN A 184 -26.97 19.49 -56.95
N GLY A 185 -27.69 19.82 -58.02
CA GLY A 185 -27.25 20.86 -58.95
C GLY A 185 -26.90 22.17 -58.21
N PRO A 186 -26.04 23.03 -58.79
CA PRO A 186 -25.56 24.24 -58.13
C PRO A 186 -26.75 25.07 -57.62
N PRO A 187 -26.70 25.56 -56.36
CA PRO A 187 -27.79 26.35 -55.83
C PRO A 187 -28.02 27.57 -56.73
N PRO A 188 -29.29 27.97 -56.99
CA PRO A 188 -29.56 29.14 -57.79
C PRO A 188 -28.83 30.35 -57.18
N PRO A 189 -28.22 31.23 -58.00
CA PRO A 189 -27.55 32.41 -57.48
C PRO A 189 -28.53 33.20 -56.63
N ALA A 190 -28.16 33.43 -55.37
CA ALA A 190 -28.96 34.22 -54.44
C ALA A 190 -29.24 35.59 -55.06
N ALA A 191 -30.51 35.87 -55.31
CA ALA A 191 -30.94 37.17 -55.81
C ALA A 191 -30.70 38.24 -54.74
N GLY A 192 -29.87 39.22 -55.08
CA GLY A 192 -29.97 40.61 -54.63
C GLY A 192 -29.79 40.90 -53.14
N GLY A 193 -28.57 41.28 -52.77
CA GLY A 193 -28.29 42.04 -51.55
C GLY A 193 -26.80 42.14 -51.30
N ALA A 194 -26.20 43.29 -51.59
CA ALA A 194 -24.80 43.54 -51.25
C ALA A 194 -24.57 43.32 -49.74
N PRO A 195 -23.53 42.58 -49.31
CA PRO A 195 -23.21 42.46 -47.91
C PRO A 195 -22.76 43.83 -47.38
N PRO A 196 -23.22 44.29 -46.20
CA PRO A 196 -22.64 45.47 -45.58
C PRO A 196 -21.18 45.20 -45.21
N PRO A 197 -20.27 46.20 -45.30
CA PRO A 197 -18.86 45.98 -45.02
C PRO A 197 -18.61 45.59 -43.56
N ALA A 198 -17.82 44.53 -43.38
CA ALA A 198 -17.44 43.96 -42.11
C ALA A 198 -16.38 44.80 -41.39
N TYR A 199 -16.76 45.87 -40.69
CA TYR A 199 -15.96 46.45 -39.59
C TYR A 199 -16.67 47.51 -38.71
N GLN A 200 -17.95 47.83 -38.90
CA GLN A 200 -18.54 49.03 -38.29
C GLN A 200 -19.85 48.85 -37.51
N ALA A 201 -19.91 47.83 -36.66
CA ALA A 201 -20.82 47.83 -35.51
C ALA A 201 -20.17 47.11 -34.31
N LEU A 202 -19.09 47.68 -33.77
CA LEU A 202 -18.43 47.21 -32.55
C LEU A 202 -19.39 47.28 -31.35
N ARG A 203 -20.19 46.23 -31.16
CA ARG A 203 -20.88 45.97 -29.89
C ARG A 203 -19.86 45.30 -28.98
N SER A 204 -19.30 46.05 -28.05
CA SER A 204 -18.21 45.56 -27.19
C SER A 204 -18.70 44.51 -26.19
N VAL A 205 -17.95 43.42 -26.10
CA VAL A 205 -18.05 42.46 -25.01
C VAL A 205 -17.48 43.11 -23.74
N LYS A 206 -18.19 42.97 -22.61
CA LYS A 206 -17.79 43.54 -21.32
C LYS A 206 -17.81 42.50 -20.22
N ARG A 207 -17.06 42.75 -19.13
CA ARG A 207 -17.12 41.96 -17.90
C ARG A 207 -18.56 41.89 -17.38
N GLY A 208 -18.98 40.73 -16.90
CA GLY A 208 -20.33 40.45 -16.40
C GLY A 208 -21.36 40.09 -17.47
N MET A 209 -21.02 40.17 -18.75
CA MET A 209 -21.92 39.79 -19.84
C MET A 209 -22.18 38.27 -19.84
N SER A 210 -23.38 37.85 -20.26
CA SER A 210 -23.72 36.42 -20.34
C SER A 210 -23.09 35.77 -21.59
N THR A 211 -22.91 34.45 -21.57
CA THR A 211 -22.47 33.67 -22.75
C THR A 211 -23.38 33.90 -23.97
N ALA A 212 -24.71 33.99 -23.77
CA ALA A 212 -25.68 34.23 -24.83
C ALA A 212 -25.53 35.63 -25.45
N ASP A 213 -25.27 36.65 -24.64
CA ASP A 213 -24.98 38.00 -25.13
C ASP A 213 -23.67 38.03 -25.91
N VAL A 214 -22.62 37.38 -25.42
CA VAL A 214 -21.34 37.30 -26.13
C VAL A 214 -21.52 36.59 -27.47
N GLN A 215 -22.25 35.48 -27.53
CA GLN A 215 -22.51 34.77 -28.78
C GLN A 215 -23.31 35.62 -29.78
N ARG A 216 -24.25 36.43 -29.30
CA ARG A 216 -25.01 37.36 -30.14
C ARG A 216 -24.16 38.52 -30.68
N LEU A 217 -23.16 38.96 -29.93
CA LEU A 217 -22.33 40.13 -30.28
C LEU A 217 -21.06 39.77 -31.05
N ALA A 218 -20.39 38.69 -30.65
CA ALA A 218 -19.10 38.26 -31.18
C ALA A 218 -19.22 37.04 -32.12
N GLY A 219 -20.38 36.38 -32.17
CA GLY A 219 -20.56 35.13 -32.89
C GLY A 219 -20.15 33.90 -32.07
N PRO A 220 -20.27 32.69 -32.66
CA PRO A 220 -19.81 31.46 -32.01
C PRO A 220 -18.27 31.44 -31.92
N PRO A 221 -17.69 30.80 -30.88
CA PRO A 221 -16.24 30.63 -30.80
C PRO A 221 -15.75 29.59 -31.81
N GLN A 222 -14.46 29.67 -32.16
CA GLN A 222 -13.80 28.61 -32.93
C GLN A 222 -13.64 27.35 -32.10
N TYR A 223 -13.24 27.50 -30.83
CA TYR A 223 -13.25 26.43 -29.84
C TYR A 223 -13.40 26.98 -28.41
N ALA A 224 -13.89 26.13 -27.50
CA ALA A 224 -14.08 26.46 -26.09
C ALA A 224 -13.32 25.46 -25.21
N GLN A 225 -12.60 25.98 -24.20
CA GLN A 225 -11.84 25.19 -23.25
C GLN A 225 -12.42 25.34 -21.84
N SER A 226 -12.72 24.21 -21.20
CA SER A 226 -13.11 24.19 -19.79
C SER A 226 -11.87 24.16 -18.91
N ASN A 227 -11.63 25.24 -18.18
CA ASN A 227 -10.55 25.36 -17.21
C ASN A 227 -11.14 25.03 -15.84
N GLY A 228 -10.58 24.05 -15.13
CA GLY A 228 -11.15 23.50 -13.90
C GLY A 228 -11.69 24.54 -12.89
N GLY A 229 -12.68 24.16 -12.10
CA GLY A 229 -13.39 25.10 -11.19
C GLY A 229 -14.57 25.83 -11.86
N GLY A 230 -15.09 25.30 -12.96
CA GLY A 230 -16.28 25.81 -13.66
C GLY A 230 -16.00 26.96 -14.63
N TRP A 231 -14.73 27.30 -14.88
CA TRP A 231 -14.38 28.36 -15.81
C TRP A 231 -14.36 27.85 -17.24
N THR A 232 -14.77 28.67 -18.19
CA THR A 232 -14.69 28.34 -19.63
C THR A 232 -14.08 29.49 -20.39
N THR A 233 -13.11 29.23 -21.25
CA THR A 233 -12.52 30.24 -22.14
C THR A 233 -12.88 29.94 -23.59
N TRP A 234 -13.41 30.93 -24.28
CA TRP A 234 -13.73 30.92 -25.70
C TRP A 234 -12.60 31.58 -26.50
N TYR A 235 -12.23 30.94 -27.60
CA TYR A 235 -11.19 31.39 -28.51
C TYR A 235 -11.79 31.66 -29.89
N TYR A 236 -11.39 32.78 -30.49
CA TYR A 236 -11.79 33.19 -31.83
C TYR A 236 -10.59 33.11 -32.78
N ASP A 237 -10.86 33.00 -34.07
CA ASP A 237 -9.88 32.85 -35.15
C ASP A 237 -8.90 34.03 -35.27
N ASP A 238 -9.34 35.22 -34.87
CA ASP A 238 -8.55 36.45 -34.83
C ASP A 238 -7.75 36.65 -33.54
N GLY A 239 -7.65 35.61 -32.69
CA GLY A 239 -6.86 35.62 -31.46
C GLY A 239 -7.55 36.32 -30.28
N ARG A 240 -8.79 36.79 -30.44
CA ARG A 240 -9.60 37.27 -29.32
C ARG A 240 -9.96 36.13 -28.38
N THR A 241 -10.07 36.45 -27.10
CA THR A 241 -10.49 35.47 -26.08
C THR A 241 -11.47 36.07 -25.09
N VAL A 242 -12.39 35.23 -24.59
CA VAL A 242 -13.34 35.59 -23.54
C VAL A 242 -13.42 34.44 -22.53
N SER A 243 -13.10 34.72 -21.27
CA SER A 243 -13.22 33.77 -20.17
C SER A 243 -14.45 34.05 -19.33
N PHE A 244 -15.18 32.98 -18.99
CA PHE A 244 -16.39 32.99 -18.19
C PHE A 244 -16.15 32.29 -16.85
N ASP A 245 -16.75 32.81 -15.78
CA ASP A 245 -16.83 32.09 -14.50
C ASP A 245 -17.84 30.94 -14.53
N ALA A 246 -17.92 30.21 -13.42
CA ALA A 246 -18.87 29.12 -13.19
C ALA A 246 -20.35 29.51 -13.37
N ARG A 247 -20.69 30.80 -13.41
CA ARG A 247 -22.05 31.31 -13.65
C ARG A 247 -22.26 31.75 -15.10
N GLY A 248 -21.30 31.51 -15.98
CA GLY A 248 -21.36 31.90 -17.38
C GLY A 248 -21.24 33.40 -17.59
N ARG A 249 -20.56 34.12 -16.69
CA ARG A 249 -20.37 35.58 -16.77
C ARG A 249 -18.94 35.90 -17.19
N VAL A 250 -18.78 36.84 -18.13
CA VAL A 250 -17.46 37.28 -18.60
C VAL A 250 -16.62 37.82 -17.45
N GLN A 251 -15.42 37.29 -17.29
CA GLN A 251 -14.47 37.68 -16.25
C GLN A 251 -13.10 38.07 -16.80
N ALA A 252 -12.71 37.59 -17.97
CA ALA A 252 -11.54 38.09 -18.67
C ALA A 252 -11.83 38.19 -20.16
N LEU A 253 -11.22 39.17 -20.82
CA LEU A 253 -11.35 39.39 -22.24
C LEU A 253 -10.04 39.93 -22.79
N SER A 254 -9.65 39.49 -23.97
CA SER A 254 -8.49 39.96 -24.71
C SER A 254 -8.88 40.26 -26.15
N GLY A 255 -8.38 41.37 -26.68
CA GLY A 255 -8.66 41.81 -28.06
C GLY A 255 -10.07 42.36 -28.31
N PHE A 256 -10.85 42.64 -27.26
CA PHE A 256 -12.13 43.36 -27.35
C PHE A 256 -11.97 44.80 -26.84
N ALA A 257 -12.60 45.76 -27.52
CA ALA A 257 -12.58 47.16 -27.08
C ALA A 257 -13.30 47.32 -25.72
N THR A 258 -12.56 47.70 -24.69
CA THR A 258 -13.11 48.07 -23.39
C THR A 258 -13.60 49.52 -23.45
N ARG A 259 -14.89 49.75 -23.18
CA ARG A 259 -15.45 51.07 -22.85
C ARG A 259 -16.09 51.01 -21.49
#